data_AF-A0A7X3HMR9-F1
#
_entry.id   AF-A0A7X3HMR9-F1
#
_cell.length_a   1.000
_cell.length_b   1.000
_cell.length_c   1.000
_cell.angle_alpha   90.00
_cell.angle_beta   90.00
_cell.angle_gamma   90.00
#
_symmetry.space_group_name_H-M   'P 1'
#
loop_
_entity.id
_entity.type
_entity.pdbx_description
1 polymer ?
#
loop_
_entity_poly.entity_id
_entity_poly.type
_entity_poly.pdbx_seq_one_letter_code
_entity_poly.pdbx_strand_id
1 'polypeptide(L)'
;MTLNTGDFPHTPLEPDSSEPLYVQLGGRLAAEISNGTLVPGQQLPTEAELMSAYGVSRVTVRQAIQMLARTGQVVARRGKGTFVARVGVQHDLNTLQGFQDALRSQGIEPETELLEFSASAGRLDPNLPAGLDLPVRLRRRYIVGSEPFALVEAYLPAQVGALGEERVRQLSVYDIVQHYLGLRIGRADVAIECRQPSHQIANELGLPKRTNVLVMHRTSFSGTGQPCEHMRIHIIPDRYSFKLSLPGPLEIARALQPTTA
;
A
#
# COMPACT_ATOMS: atom_id res chain seq x y z
N MET A 1 8.57 -26.72 -4.86
CA MET A 1 9.54 -26.80 -5.97
C MET A 1 10.75 -26.00 -5.53
N THR A 2 11.73 -26.67 -4.93
CA THR A 2 12.98 -26.08 -4.46
C THR A 2 13.80 -25.68 -5.68
N LEU A 3 14.03 -24.39 -5.87
CA LEU A 3 14.92 -23.90 -6.92
C LEU A 3 16.34 -24.40 -6.61
N ASN A 4 16.97 -24.95 -7.64
CA ASN A 4 18.32 -25.50 -7.61
C ASN A 4 19.32 -24.37 -7.36
N THR A 5 20.27 -24.57 -6.44
CA THR A 5 21.31 -23.62 -5.98
C THR A 5 22.34 -23.20 -7.05
N GLY A 6 22.06 -23.42 -8.33
CA GLY A 6 23.03 -23.29 -9.42
C GLY A 6 22.77 -22.17 -10.44
N ASP A 7 21.69 -21.37 -10.30
CA ASP A 7 21.24 -20.48 -11.37
C ASP A 7 20.95 -19.05 -10.87
N PHE A 8 21.71 -18.58 -9.88
CA PHE A 8 21.73 -17.15 -9.60
C PHE A 8 22.65 -16.45 -10.62
N PRO A 9 22.15 -15.47 -11.39
CA PRO A 9 22.98 -14.71 -12.31
C PRO A 9 23.90 -13.76 -11.51
N HIS A 10 25.13 -14.19 -11.24
CA HIS A 10 26.08 -13.37 -10.49
C HIS A 10 26.97 -12.57 -11.44
N THR A 11 26.75 -11.26 -11.49
CA THR A 11 27.80 -10.37 -12.01
C THR A 11 28.92 -10.29 -10.96
N PRO A 12 30.20 -10.52 -11.33
CA PRO A 12 31.31 -10.45 -10.38
C PRO A 12 31.41 -9.09 -9.68
N LEU A 13 31.84 -9.10 -8.41
CA LEU A 13 32.24 -7.88 -7.70
C LEU A 13 33.66 -7.48 -8.10
N GLU A 14 33.98 -6.21 -7.96
CA GLU A 14 35.28 -5.61 -8.34
C GLU A 14 36.05 -5.18 -7.09
N PRO A 15 36.98 -6.01 -6.57
CA PRO A 15 37.72 -5.73 -5.33
C PRO A 15 38.63 -4.51 -5.42
N ASP A 16 39.14 -4.22 -6.62
CA ASP A 16 40.08 -3.12 -6.88
C ASP A 16 39.37 -1.80 -7.22
N SER A 17 38.03 -1.79 -7.24
CA SER A 17 37.28 -0.55 -7.45
C SER A 17 37.31 0.36 -6.21
N SER A 18 37.02 1.64 -6.41
CA SER A 18 36.89 2.61 -5.30
C SER A 18 35.63 2.39 -4.45
N GLU A 19 34.68 1.58 -4.92
CA GLU A 19 33.43 1.33 -4.22
C GLU A 19 33.56 0.12 -3.27
N PRO A 20 33.20 0.25 -1.98
CA PRO A 20 33.27 -0.86 -1.04
C PRO A 20 32.43 -2.07 -1.47
N LEU A 21 32.95 -3.29 -1.30
CA LEU A 21 32.30 -4.54 -1.70
C LEU A 21 30.86 -4.71 -1.18
N TYR A 22 30.55 -4.20 0.02
CA TYR A 22 29.19 -4.30 0.56
C TYR A 22 28.20 -3.38 -0.17
N VAL A 23 28.68 -2.25 -0.70
CA VAL A 23 27.86 -1.33 -1.51
C VAL A 23 27.60 -1.97 -2.86
N GLN A 24 28.63 -2.52 -3.50
CA GLN A 24 28.48 -3.26 -4.75
C GLN A 24 27.50 -4.43 -4.61
N LEU A 25 27.68 -5.30 -3.61
CA LEU A 25 26.78 -6.44 -3.35
C LEU A 25 25.34 -5.96 -3.09
N GLY A 26 25.17 -4.94 -2.27
CA GLY A 26 23.85 -4.36 -2.01
C GLY A 26 23.21 -3.77 -3.27
N GLY A 27 24.00 -3.09 -4.12
CA GLY A 27 23.55 -2.57 -5.40
C GLY A 27 23.11 -3.67 -6.38
N ARG A 28 23.84 -4.80 -6.43
CA ARG A 28 23.45 -5.97 -7.25
C ARG A 28 22.12 -6.56 -6.78
N LEU A 29 21.99 -6.82 -5.48
CA LEU A 29 20.75 -7.34 -4.90
C LEU A 29 19.58 -6.35 -5.10
N ALA A 30 19.82 -5.05 -4.96
CA ALA A 30 18.81 -4.02 -5.23
C ALA A 30 18.38 -4.01 -6.70
N ALA A 31 19.31 -4.19 -7.64
CA ALA A 31 19.01 -4.28 -9.07
C ALA A 31 18.19 -5.54 -9.40
N GLU A 32 18.51 -6.68 -8.79
CA GLU A 32 17.75 -7.93 -8.90
C GLU A 32 16.33 -7.82 -8.32
N ILE A 33 16.16 -7.08 -7.22
CA ILE A 33 14.83 -6.77 -6.69
C ILE A 33 14.06 -5.86 -7.66
N SER A 34 14.72 -4.82 -8.18
CA SER A 34 14.10 -3.83 -9.05
C SER A 34 13.72 -4.38 -10.43
N ASN A 35 14.49 -5.31 -10.97
CA ASN A 35 14.23 -5.95 -12.26
C ASN A 35 13.33 -7.21 -12.15
N GLY A 36 12.89 -7.56 -10.94
CA GLY A 36 11.98 -8.68 -10.69
C GLY A 36 12.62 -10.07 -10.65
N THR A 37 13.95 -10.18 -10.71
CA THR A 37 14.67 -11.45 -10.50
C THR A 37 14.45 -11.97 -9.07
N LEU A 38 14.48 -11.07 -8.10
CA LEU A 38 14.13 -11.31 -6.71
C LEU A 38 12.73 -10.77 -6.43
N VAL A 39 11.74 -11.65 -6.31
CA VAL A 39 10.34 -11.22 -6.20
C VAL A 39 9.95 -10.83 -4.75
N PRO A 40 9.03 -9.87 -4.56
CA PRO A 40 8.45 -9.52 -3.28
C PRO A 40 8.06 -10.73 -2.39
N GLY A 41 8.59 -10.79 -1.17
CA GLY A 41 8.35 -11.89 -0.23
C GLY A 41 9.14 -13.17 -0.48
N GLN A 42 9.96 -13.23 -1.55
CA GLN A 42 10.97 -14.27 -1.72
C GLN A 42 12.02 -14.18 -0.62
N GLN A 43 12.48 -15.32 -0.15
CA GLN A 43 13.63 -15.37 0.76
C GLN A 43 14.90 -15.05 -0.04
N LEU A 44 15.68 -14.07 0.42
CA LEU A 44 17.03 -13.86 -0.09
C LEU A 44 17.88 -15.11 0.15
N PRO A 45 18.90 -15.37 -0.68
CA PRO A 45 19.90 -16.38 -0.37
C PRO A 45 20.47 -16.14 1.03
N THR A 46 20.77 -17.23 1.73
CA THR A 46 21.35 -17.19 3.07
C THR A 46 22.70 -16.49 3.06
N GLU A 47 23.16 -16.03 4.23
CA GLU A 47 24.48 -15.41 4.33
C GLU A 47 25.59 -16.32 3.77
N ALA A 48 25.49 -17.63 4.00
CA ALA A 48 26.46 -18.62 3.52
C ALA A 48 26.44 -18.76 1.99
N GLU A 49 25.25 -18.74 1.37
CA GLU A 49 25.10 -18.79 -0.08
C GLU A 49 25.66 -17.52 -0.73
N LEU A 50 25.36 -16.34 -0.18
CA LEU A 50 25.91 -15.07 -0.68
C LEU A 50 27.42 -14.98 -0.53
N MET A 51 27.98 -15.49 0.57
CA MET A 51 29.43 -15.58 0.76
C MET A 51 30.08 -16.47 -0.31
N SER A 52 29.49 -17.64 -0.57
CA SER A 52 30.01 -18.59 -1.57
C SER A 52 29.87 -18.06 -2.99
N ALA A 53 28.75 -17.40 -3.30
CA ALA A 53 28.44 -16.88 -4.62
C ALA A 53 29.35 -15.73 -5.05
N TYR A 54 29.60 -14.79 -4.12
CA TYR A 54 30.33 -13.55 -4.43
C TYR A 54 31.76 -13.53 -3.89
N GLY A 55 32.20 -14.57 -3.18
CA GLY A 55 33.56 -14.67 -2.64
C GLY A 55 33.86 -13.64 -1.55
N VAL A 56 32.86 -13.22 -0.77
CA VAL A 56 32.98 -12.14 0.23
C VAL A 56 32.86 -12.62 1.67
N SER A 57 33.34 -11.81 2.61
CA SER A 57 33.22 -12.08 4.04
C SER A 57 31.77 -11.99 4.53
N ARG A 58 31.46 -12.69 5.64
CA ARG A 58 30.16 -12.55 6.33
C ARG A 58 29.84 -11.10 6.73
N VAL A 59 30.85 -10.33 7.13
CA VAL A 59 30.68 -8.92 7.52
C VAL A 59 30.19 -8.10 6.33
N THR A 60 30.78 -8.32 5.16
CA THR A 60 30.38 -7.68 3.89
C THR A 60 28.94 -8.00 3.54
N VAL A 61 28.54 -9.28 3.61
CA VAL A 61 27.14 -9.70 3.35
C VAL A 61 26.17 -9.04 4.32
N ARG A 62 26.49 -9.04 5.63
CA ARG A 62 25.64 -8.41 6.64
C ARG A 62 25.49 -6.91 6.44
N GLN A 63 26.57 -6.22 6.04
CA GLN A 63 26.51 -4.79 5.73
C GLN A 63 25.64 -4.50 4.51
N ALA A 64 25.74 -5.31 3.45
CA ALA A 64 24.89 -5.20 2.27
C ALA A 64 23.40 -5.41 2.61
N ILE A 65 23.07 -6.46 3.36
CA ILE A 65 21.70 -6.73 3.82
C ILE A 65 21.19 -5.60 4.73
N GLN A 66 22.02 -5.08 5.63
CA GLN A 66 21.65 -3.94 6.48
C GLN A 66 21.41 -2.66 5.67
N MET A 67 22.14 -2.45 4.58
CA MET A 67 21.92 -1.33 3.66
C MET A 67 20.55 -1.45 3.00
N LEU A 68 20.21 -2.61 2.45
CA LEU A 68 18.89 -2.90 1.86
C LEU A 68 17.76 -2.80 2.89
N ALA A 69 17.99 -3.24 4.12
CA ALA A 69 16.99 -3.17 5.18
C ALA A 69 16.72 -1.72 5.60
N ARG A 70 17.76 -0.87 5.63
CA ARG A 70 17.64 0.57 5.91
C ARG A 70 16.82 1.30 4.86
N THR A 71 16.87 0.86 3.60
CA THR A 71 16.05 1.41 2.50
C THR A 71 14.70 0.71 2.34
N GLY A 72 14.37 -0.23 3.23
CA GLY A 72 13.09 -0.94 3.21
C GLY A 72 12.93 -1.95 2.08
N GLN A 73 14.00 -2.30 1.37
CA GLN A 73 13.96 -3.27 0.26
C GLN A 73 13.94 -4.73 0.74
N VAL A 74 14.34 -4.98 1.99
CA VAL A 74 14.34 -6.32 2.59
C VAL A 74 13.88 -6.27 4.04
N VAL A 75 13.32 -7.37 4.54
CA VAL A 75 12.88 -7.53 5.94
C VAL A 75 13.45 -8.82 6.54
N ALA A 76 14.09 -8.71 7.70
CA ALA A 76 14.57 -9.87 8.44
C ALA A 76 13.43 -10.47 9.30
N ARG A 77 13.22 -11.78 9.20
CA ARG A 77 12.29 -12.52 10.06
C ARG A 77 13.09 -13.42 10.99
N ARG A 78 12.97 -13.19 12.30
CA ARG A 78 13.73 -13.93 13.33
C ARG A 78 13.55 -15.45 13.14
N GLY A 79 14.68 -16.16 12.98
CA GLY A 79 14.71 -17.61 12.79
C GLY A 79 14.24 -18.11 11.40
N LYS A 80 13.86 -17.21 10.49
CA LYS A 80 13.35 -17.57 9.15
C LYS A 80 14.17 -17.00 7.99
N GLY A 81 15.13 -16.13 8.25
CA GLY A 81 15.99 -15.51 7.24
C GLY A 81 15.55 -14.11 6.84
N THR A 82 16.13 -13.61 5.74
CA THR A 82 15.85 -12.28 5.18
C THR A 82 15.00 -12.46 3.93
N PHE A 83 13.98 -11.62 3.77
CA PHE A 83 13.05 -11.67 2.65
C PHE A 83 13.08 -10.36 1.90
N VAL A 84 12.95 -10.41 0.57
CA VAL A 84 12.65 -9.22 -0.24
C VAL A 84 11.42 -8.58 0.36
N ALA A 85 11.54 -7.33 0.77
CA ALA A 85 10.41 -6.60 1.29
C ALA A 85 9.39 -6.57 0.16
N ARG A 86 8.16 -6.92 0.50
CA ARG A 86 7.09 -6.50 -0.37
C ARG A 86 7.14 -4.98 -0.31
N VAL A 87 7.38 -4.33 -1.45
CA VAL A 87 7.29 -2.87 -1.57
C VAL A 87 5.85 -2.54 -1.25
N GLY A 88 5.61 -2.38 0.05
CA GLY A 88 4.32 -2.08 0.59
C GLY A 88 4.22 -0.59 0.54
N VAL A 89 3.22 -0.08 -0.17
CA VAL A 89 2.89 1.34 -0.07
C VAL A 89 2.72 1.67 1.42
N GLN A 90 3.34 2.75 1.91
CA GLN A 90 3.17 3.18 3.29
C GLN A 90 2.27 4.41 3.37
N HIS A 91 1.01 4.25 3.70
CA HIS A 91 0.09 5.39 3.84
C HIS A 91 0.28 6.08 5.19
N ASP A 92 0.75 7.32 5.16
CA ASP A 92 0.83 8.17 6.33
C ASP A 92 -0.56 8.74 6.67
N LEU A 93 -1.11 8.32 7.81
CA LEU A 93 -2.43 8.74 8.30
C LEU A 93 -2.39 10.05 9.10
N ASN A 94 -1.21 10.64 9.30
CA ASN A 94 -1.07 11.94 9.98
C ASN A 94 -1.46 13.11 9.07
N THR A 95 -1.54 12.90 7.75
CA THR A 95 -1.83 13.94 6.76
C THR A 95 -3.17 13.71 6.07
N LEU A 96 -3.93 14.80 5.91
CA LEU A 96 -5.23 14.78 5.24
C LEU A 96 -5.06 14.87 3.72
N GLN A 97 -4.58 13.80 3.10
CA GLN A 97 -4.30 13.72 1.66
C GLN A 97 -5.18 12.68 0.96
N GLY A 98 -5.35 12.74 -0.35
CA GLY A 98 -6.07 11.71 -1.12
C GLY A 98 -5.32 10.37 -1.10
N PHE A 99 -6.05 9.25 -1.31
CA PHE A 99 -5.43 7.91 -1.34
C PHE A 99 -4.34 7.79 -2.43
N GLN A 100 -4.62 8.35 -3.61
CA GLN A 100 -3.65 8.40 -4.71
C GLN A 100 -2.51 9.38 -4.44
N ASP A 101 -2.79 10.52 -3.81
CA ASP A 101 -1.76 11.53 -3.52
C ASP A 101 -0.76 11.04 -2.47
N ALA A 102 -1.24 10.24 -1.49
CA ALA A 102 -0.38 9.58 -0.51
C ALA A 102 0.65 8.65 -1.17
N LEU A 103 0.30 8.01 -2.30
CA LEU A 103 1.20 7.18 -3.09
C LEU A 103 2.22 8.04 -3.83
N ARG A 104 1.74 9.09 -4.51
CA ARG A 104 2.57 10.02 -5.28
C ARG A 104 3.60 10.73 -4.43
N SER A 105 3.26 11.08 -3.19
CA SER A 105 4.20 11.72 -2.25
C SER A 105 5.38 10.80 -1.86
N GLN A 106 5.27 9.50 -2.10
CA GLN A 106 6.32 8.50 -1.92
C GLN A 106 7.05 8.17 -3.24
N GLY A 107 6.76 8.88 -4.32
CA GLY A 107 7.29 8.60 -5.65
C GLY A 107 6.65 7.38 -6.32
N ILE A 108 5.53 6.88 -5.80
CA ILE A 108 4.78 5.76 -6.39
C ILE A 108 3.65 6.33 -7.23
N GLU A 109 3.70 6.12 -8.54
CA GLU A 109 2.61 6.46 -9.45
C GLU A 109 1.81 5.18 -9.76
N PRO A 110 0.67 4.95 -9.10
CA PRO A 110 -0.15 3.77 -9.38
C PRO A 110 -0.85 3.92 -10.73
N GLU A 111 -0.91 2.84 -11.50
CA GLU A 111 -1.87 2.74 -12.59
C GLU A 111 -3.27 2.53 -12.00
N THR A 112 -4.27 3.20 -12.57
CA THR A 112 -5.66 3.06 -12.13
C THR A 112 -6.55 2.58 -13.26
N GLU A 113 -7.31 1.51 -13.00
CA GLU A 113 -8.30 0.97 -13.92
C GLU A 113 -9.70 1.27 -13.38
N LEU A 114 -10.50 2.06 -14.11
CA LEU A 114 -11.89 2.33 -13.78
C LEU A 114 -12.76 1.13 -14.15
N LEU A 115 -13.34 0.49 -13.14
CA LEU A 115 -14.20 -0.70 -13.28
C LEU A 115 -15.68 -0.35 -13.32
N GLU A 116 -16.06 0.74 -12.65
CA GLU A 116 -17.46 1.18 -12.57
C GLU A 116 -17.51 2.70 -12.40
N PHE A 117 -18.44 3.34 -13.11
CA PHE A 117 -18.93 4.68 -12.81
C PHE A 117 -20.46 4.66 -12.90
N SER A 118 -21.12 5.08 -11.82
CA SER A 118 -22.58 5.13 -11.75
C SER A 118 -23.04 6.38 -11.03
N ALA A 119 -23.98 7.11 -11.62
CA ALA A 119 -24.54 8.33 -11.02
C ALA A 119 -25.52 8.07 -9.85
N SER A 120 -25.91 6.81 -9.61
CA SER A 120 -26.94 6.46 -8.63
C SER A 120 -26.64 5.25 -7.75
N ALA A 121 -25.62 4.43 -8.07
CA ALA A 121 -25.34 3.21 -7.32
C ALA A 121 -24.99 3.45 -5.85
N GLY A 122 -24.55 4.65 -5.47
CA GLY A 122 -24.34 5.02 -4.07
C GLY A 122 -25.62 5.02 -3.24
N ARG A 123 -26.76 5.40 -3.83
CA ARG A 123 -28.09 5.35 -3.16
C ARG A 123 -28.57 3.94 -2.88
N LEU A 124 -28.07 2.98 -3.68
CA LEU A 124 -28.49 1.59 -3.64
C LEU A 124 -27.54 0.73 -2.80
N ASP A 125 -26.42 1.28 -2.31
CA ASP A 125 -25.47 0.52 -1.52
C ASP A 125 -25.95 0.42 -0.05
N PRO A 126 -26.30 -0.78 0.43
CA PRO A 126 -26.80 -0.96 1.78
C PRO A 126 -25.73 -0.73 2.87
N ASN A 127 -24.46 -0.64 2.48
CA ASN A 127 -23.34 -0.44 3.40
C ASN A 127 -22.82 1.00 3.41
N LEU A 128 -23.41 1.91 2.62
CA LEU A 128 -23.13 3.33 2.76
C LEU A 128 -23.61 3.79 4.14
N PRO A 129 -22.79 4.48 4.95
CA PRO A 129 -23.22 4.94 6.27
C PRO A 129 -24.50 5.77 6.19
N ALA A 130 -25.43 5.52 7.12
CA ALA A 130 -26.71 6.21 7.17
C ALA A 130 -26.52 7.73 7.29
N GLY A 131 -27.38 8.48 6.61
CA GLY A 131 -27.35 9.95 6.61
C GLY A 131 -26.39 10.58 5.60
N LEU A 132 -25.66 9.79 4.81
CA LEU A 132 -24.85 10.30 3.70
C LEU A 132 -25.66 10.35 2.39
N ASP A 133 -25.78 11.53 1.77
CA ASP A 133 -26.33 11.69 0.42
C ASP A 133 -25.19 11.74 -0.62
N LEU A 134 -24.68 10.57 -0.97
CA LEU A 134 -23.56 10.40 -1.90
C LEU A 134 -23.97 9.40 -3.01
N PRO A 135 -24.79 9.84 -3.98
CA PRO A 135 -25.43 8.94 -4.93
C PRO A 135 -24.48 8.40 -6.00
N VAL A 136 -23.41 9.11 -6.31
CA VAL A 136 -22.45 8.70 -7.34
C VAL A 136 -21.50 7.68 -6.75
N ARG A 137 -21.29 6.56 -7.44
CA ARG A 137 -20.25 5.57 -7.09
C ARG A 137 -19.27 5.41 -8.24
N LEU A 138 -17.99 5.43 -7.92
CA LEU A 138 -16.93 4.98 -8.81
C LEU A 138 -16.15 3.85 -8.16
N ARG A 139 -15.69 2.89 -8.96
CA ARG A 139 -14.83 1.79 -8.51
C ARG A 139 -13.57 1.74 -9.34
N ARG A 140 -12.42 1.78 -8.67
CA ARG A 140 -11.11 1.76 -9.31
C ARG A 140 -10.21 0.70 -8.71
N ARG A 141 -9.55 -0.05 -9.57
CA ARG A 141 -8.45 -0.93 -9.19
C ARG A 141 -7.14 -0.14 -9.30
N TYR A 142 -6.30 -0.27 -8.29
CA TYR A 142 -4.98 0.36 -8.23
C TYR A 142 -3.90 -0.69 -8.36
N ILE A 143 -2.96 -0.44 -9.27
CA ILE A 143 -1.93 -1.37 -9.72
C ILE A 143 -0.57 -0.68 -9.57
N VAL A 144 0.43 -1.42 -9.10
CA VAL A 144 1.84 -1.00 -9.15
C VAL A 144 2.61 -2.09 -9.90
N GLY A 145 3.31 -1.70 -10.96
CA GLY A 145 3.93 -2.65 -11.90
C GLY A 145 2.85 -3.44 -12.64
N SER A 146 2.67 -4.72 -12.29
CA SER A 146 1.63 -5.60 -12.84
C SER A 146 0.70 -6.17 -11.77
N GLU A 147 0.83 -5.74 -10.52
CA GLU A 147 0.12 -6.33 -9.40
C GLU A 147 -0.93 -5.37 -8.82
N PRO A 148 -2.21 -5.77 -8.73
CA PRO A 148 -3.21 -4.97 -8.03
C PRO A 148 -2.90 -4.98 -6.53
N PHE A 149 -3.02 -3.84 -5.86
CA PHE A 149 -2.83 -3.76 -4.40
C PHE A 149 -4.04 -3.21 -3.66
N ALA A 150 -4.92 -2.48 -4.36
CA ALA A 150 -6.13 -1.96 -3.77
C ALA A 150 -7.29 -1.87 -4.77
N LEU A 151 -8.50 -1.95 -4.22
CA LEU A 151 -9.75 -1.61 -4.90
C LEU A 151 -10.45 -0.52 -4.10
N VAL A 152 -10.63 0.64 -4.72
CA VAL A 152 -11.29 1.80 -4.12
C VAL A 152 -12.72 1.87 -4.65
N GLU A 153 -13.68 1.93 -3.74
CA GLU A 153 -15.05 2.36 -4.04
C GLU A 153 -15.24 3.75 -3.43
N ALA A 154 -15.41 4.77 -4.26
CA ALA A 154 -15.66 6.14 -3.80
C ALA A 154 -17.10 6.54 -4.08
N TYR A 155 -17.73 7.13 -3.07
CA TYR A 155 -19.10 7.62 -3.04
C TYR A 155 -19.05 9.13 -2.99
N LEU A 156 -19.72 9.78 -3.93
CA LEU A 156 -19.55 11.19 -4.21
C LEU A 156 -20.89 11.92 -4.38
N PRO A 157 -20.89 13.27 -4.23
CA PRO A 157 -22.08 14.09 -4.42
C PRO A 157 -22.66 13.99 -5.84
N ALA A 158 -23.96 14.25 -5.98
CA ALA A 158 -24.70 14.14 -7.24
C ALA A 158 -24.08 14.92 -8.42
N GLN A 159 -23.46 16.07 -8.12
CA GLN A 159 -22.82 16.94 -9.09
C GLN A 159 -21.73 16.24 -9.90
N VAL A 160 -21.08 15.23 -9.33
CA VAL A 160 -20.04 14.43 -10.01
C VAL A 160 -20.63 13.63 -11.18
N GLY A 161 -21.93 13.31 -11.15
CA GLY A 161 -22.60 12.60 -12.24
C GLY A 161 -22.50 13.33 -13.59
N ALA A 162 -22.34 14.66 -13.58
CA ALA A 162 -22.21 15.48 -14.79
C ALA A 162 -20.83 15.42 -15.46
N LEU A 163 -19.79 14.91 -14.78
CA LEU A 163 -18.45 14.78 -15.36
C LEU A 163 -18.39 13.76 -16.51
N GLY A 164 -19.24 12.74 -16.46
CA GLY A 164 -19.17 11.59 -17.36
C GLY A 164 -17.97 10.68 -17.09
N GLU A 165 -18.05 9.45 -17.60
CA GLU A 165 -17.09 8.39 -17.30
C GLU A 165 -15.67 8.71 -17.78
N GLU A 166 -15.51 9.23 -19.00
CA GLU A 166 -14.21 9.53 -19.60
C GLU A 166 -13.41 10.54 -18.77
N ARG A 167 -14.08 11.58 -18.26
CA ARG A 167 -13.42 12.58 -17.43
C ARG A 167 -13.09 12.02 -16.06
N VAL A 168 -14.00 11.24 -15.48
CA VAL A 168 -13.75 10.55 -14.21
C VAL A 168 -12.58 9.58 -14.34
N ARG A 169 -12.38 8.89 -15.46
CA ARG A 169 -11.24 7.98 -15.66
C ARG A 169 -9.87 8.66 -15.50
N GLN A 170 -9.78 9.97 -15.79
CA GLN A 170 -8.52 10.72 -15.80
C GLN A 170 -8.23 11.47 -14.48
N LEU A 171 -9.24 11.71 -13.64
CA LEU A 171 -9.12 12.53 -12.44
C LEU A 171 -8.99 11.68 -11.18
N SER A 172 -8.13 12.07 -10.24
CA SER A 172 -8.17 11.48 -8.90
C SER A 172 -9.45 11.88 -8.16
N VAL A 173 -9.84 11.11 -7.14
CA VAL A 173 -11.02 11.48 -6.33
C VAL A 173 -10.78 12.80 -5.60
N TYR A 174 -9.55 13.06 -5.17
CA TYR A 174 -9.16 14.33 -4.56
C TYR A 174 -9.36 15.50 -5.53
N ASP A 175 -8.93 15.36 -6.79
CA ASP A 175 -9.13 16.39 -7.82
C ASP A 175 -10.62 16.65 -8.06
N ILE A 176 -11.43 15.60 -8.09
CA ILE A 176 -12.88 15.72 -8.24
C ILE A 176 -13.46 16.53 -7.07
N VAL A 177 -13.11 16.19 -5.83
CA VAL A 177 -13.67 16.86 -4.64
C VAL A 177 -13.16 18.29 -4.51
N GLN A 178 -11.85 18.52 -4.59
CA GLN A 178 -11.27 19.84 -4.32
C GLN A 178 -11.31 20.79 -5.50
N HIS A 179 -11.01 20.31 -6.71
CA HIS A 179 -10.85 21.18 -7.88
C HIS A 179 -12.12 21.25 -8.72
N TYR A 180 -12.81 20.13 -8.95
CA TYR A 180 -14.06 20.16 -9.72
C TYR A 180 -15.26 20.65 -8.90
N LEU A 181 -15.47 20.09 -7.70
CA LEU A 181 -16.57 20.53 -6.82
C LEU A 181 -16.24 21.79 -6.01
N GLY A 182 -14.96 22.17 -5.92
CA GLY A 182 -14.53 23.32 -5.11
C GLY A 182 -14.62 23.07 -3.60
N LEU A 183 -14.73 21.82 -3.15
CA LEU A 183 -14.93 21.46 -1.74
C LEU A 183 -13.58 21.23 -1.06
N ARG A 184 -13.20 22.14 -0.15
CA ARG A 184 -12.02 21.96 0.69
C ARG A 184 -12.31 20.98 1.82
N ILE A 185 -11.55 19.89 1.88
CA ILE A 185 -11.65 18.89 2.95
C ILE A 185 -11.02 19.47 4.22
N GLY A 186 -11.83 19.62 5.28
CA GLY A 186 -11.37 20.12 6.58
C GLY A 186 -11.11 19.03 7.61
N ARG A 187 -11.77 17.87 7.45
CA ARG A 187 -11.68 16.73 8.38
C ARG A 187 -11.95 15.43 7.63
N ALA A 188 -11.37 14.33 8.09
CA ALA A 188 -11.81 12.99 7.68
C ALA A 188 -11.84 12.04 8.87
N ASP A 189 -12.86 11.20 8.92
CA ASP A 189 -12.95 10.08 9.85
C ASP A 189 -12.48 8.82 9.13
N VAL A 190 -11.59 8.06 9.77
CA VAL A 190 -10.97 6.88 9.19
C VAL A 190 -11.12 5.69 10.14
N ALA A 191 -11.60 4.56 9.62
CA ALA A 191 -11.65 3.28 10.31
C ALA A 191 -10.99 2.20 9.43
N ILE A 192 -10.24 1.29 10.04
CA ILE A 192 -9.53 0.22 9.32
C ILE A 192 -9.87 -1.11 9.99
N GLU A 193 -10.36 -2.05 9.20
CA GLU A 193 -10.76 -3.38 9.65
C GLU A 193 -10.05 -4.47 8.83
N CYS A 194 -9.98 -5.68 9.37
CA CYS A 194 -9.52 -6.87 8.64
C CYS A 194 -10.73 -7.78 8.38
N ARG A 195 -10.99 -8.12 7.12
CA ARG A 195 -12.16 -8.93 6.73
C ARG A 195 -11.82 -9.92 5.63
N GLN A 196 -12.65 -10.95 5.49
CA GLN A 196 -12.65 -11.76 4.28
C GLN A 196 -13.32 -10.96 3.14
N PRO A 197 -12.69 -10.86 1.96
CA PRO A 197 -13.30 -10.17 0.83
C PRO A 197 -14.51 -10.94 0.31
N SER A 198 -15.48 -10.23 -0.27
CA SER A 198 -16.53 -10.87 -1.05
C SER A 198 -15.94 -11.55 -2.29
N HIS A 199 -16.70 -12.45 -2.91
CA HIS A 199 -16.26 -13.14 -4.13
C HIS A 199 -15.89 -12.16 -5.26
N GLN A 200 -16.65 -11.06 -5.40
CA GLN A 200 -16.36 -10.02 -6.37
C GLN A 200 -15.02 -9.32 -6.09
N ILE A 201 -14.81 -8.86 -4.85
CA ILE A 201 -13.56 -8.19 -4.44
C ILE A 201 -12.36 -9.14 -4.61
N ALA A 202 -12.52 -10.41 -4.24
CA ALA A 202 -11.45 -11.40 -4.38
C ALA A 202 -11.06 -11.61 -5.85
N ASN A 203 -12.03 -11.74 -6.76
CA ASN A 203 -11.76 -11.91 -8.18
C ASN A 203 -11.12 -10.66 -8.79
N GLU A 204 -11.65 -9.48 -8.46
CA GLU A 204 -11.12 -8.21 -8.98
C GLU A 204 -9.72 -7.91 -8.45
N LEU A 205 -9.32 -8.43 -7.30
CA LEU A 205 -7.96 -8.29 -6.77
C LEU A 205 -7.04 -9.47 -7.11
N GLY A 206 -7.53 -10.49 -7.82
CA GLY A 206 -6.76 -11.71 -8.12
C GLY A 206 -6.32 -12.47 -6.87
N LEU A 207 -7.15 -12.46 -5.82
CA LEU A 207 -6.79 -13.04 -4.52
C LEU A 207 -6.98 -14.56 -4.49
N PRO A 208 -6.04 -15.31 -3.87
CA PRO A 208 -6.24 -16.72 -3.57
C PRO A 208 -7.42 -16.95 -2.61
N LYS A 209 -7.99 -18.16 -2.64
CA LYS A 209 -9.02 -18.59 -1.69
C LYS A 209 -8.50 -18.45 -0.25
N ARG A 210 -9.36 -17.94 0.65
CA ARG A 210 -9.10 -17.75 2.09
C ARG A 210 -8.05 -16.68 2.46
N THR A 211 -7.93 -15.63 1.65
CA THR A 211 -7.10 -14.46 1.98
C THR A 211 -7.95 -13.40 2.70
N ASN A 212 -7.38 -12.72 3.69
CA ASN A 212 -8.00 -11.54 4.31
C ASN A 212 -7.50 -10.26 3.63
N VAL A 213 -8.35 -9.23 3.62
CA VAL A 213 -8.00 -7.88 3.17
C VAL A 213 -8.13 -6.89 4.33
N LEU A 214 -7.38 -5.80 4.26
CA LEU A 214 -7.68 -4.61 5.06
C LEU A 214 -8.79 -3.84 4.34
N VAL A 215 -9.77 -3.36 5.08
CA VAL A 215 -10.83 -2.48 4.57
C VAL A 215 -10.73 -1.16 5.32
N MET A 216 -10.32 -0.11 4.60
CA MET A 216 -10.36 1.24 5.12
C MET A 216 -11.67 1.91 4.73
N HIS A 217 -12.40 2.39 5.73
CA HIS A 217 -13.52 3.30 5.57
C HIS A 217 -13.03 4.71 5.85
N ARG A 218 -13.28 5.64 4.92
CA ARG A 218 -12.98 7.05 5.12
C ARG A 218 -14.19 7.89 4.76
N THR A 219 -14.61 8.79 5.65
CA THR A 219 -15.60 9.83 5.32
C THR A 219 -14.92 11.18 5.45
N SER A 220 -14.86 11.92 4.35
CA SER A 220 -14.25 13.24 4.27
C SER A 220 -15.32 14.32 4.38
N PHE A 221 -15.07 15.36 5.16
CA PHE A 221 -15.99 16.46 5.42
C PHE A 221 -15.39 17.80 4.99
N SER A 222 -16.23 18.69 4.47
CA SER A 222 -15.85 20.06 4.12
C SER A 222 -15.50 20.87 5.37
N GLY A 223 -14.93 22.06 5.17
CA GLY A 223 -14.79 23.06 6.25
C GLY A 223 -16.12 23.49 6.90
N THR A 224 -17.26 23.24 6.26
CA THR A 224 -18.60 23.50 6.81
C THR A 224 -19.21 22.27 7.51
N GLY A 225 -18.49 21.15 7.59
CA GLY A 225 -18.93 19.91 8.24
C GLY A 225 -19.84 19.02 7.39
N GLN A 226 -20.09 19.37 6.12
CA GLN A 226 -20.87 18.51 5.22
C GLN A 226 -20.01 17.38 4.65
N PRO A 227 -20.55 16.15 4.51
CA PRO A 227 -19.82 15.05 3.88
C PRO A 227 -19.58 15.36 2.39
N CYS A 228 -18.33 15.26 1.97
CA CYS A 228 -17.92 15.48 0.58
C CYS A 228 -17.61 14.19 -0.17
N GLU A 229 -17.33 13.12 0.58
CA GLU A 229 -16.91 11.84 0.03
C GLU A 229 -17.03 10.77 1.13
N HIS A 230 -17.38 9.55 0.73
CA HIS A 230 -17.08 8.34 1.49
C HIS A 230 -16.27 7.40 0.61
N MET A 231 -15.22 6.77 1.15
CA MET A 231 -14.44 5.75 0.48
C MET A 231 -14.46 4.45 1.27
N ARG A 232 -14.59 3.34 0.53
CA ARG A 232 -14.30 2.00 1.01
C ARG A 232 -13.14 1.44 0.19
N ILE A 233 -12.02 1.20 0.84
CA ILE A 233 -10.76 0.82 0.18
C ILE A 233 -10.37 -0.57 0.67
N HIS A 234 -10.44 -1.54 -0.23
CA HIS A 234 -10.02 -2.92 0.00
C HIS A 234 -8.55 -3.05 -0.39
N ILE A 235 -7.71 -3.50 0.53
CA ILE A 235 -6.26 -3.41 0.43
C ILE A 235 -5.64 -4.77 0.73
N ILE A 236 -4.70 -5.18 -0.11
CA ILE A 236 -3.91 -6.39 0.12
C ILE A 236 -2.88 -6.09 1.22
N PRO A 237 -3.00 -6.70 2.42
CA PRO A 237 -2.20 -6.33 3.59
C PRO A 237 -0.69 -6.50 3.37
N ASP A 238 -0.34 -7.46 2.52
CA ASP A 238 1.06 -7.75 2.22
C ASP A 238 1.70 -6.72 1.27
N ARG A 239 0.91 -5.86 0.61
CA ARG A 239 1.36 -4.85 -0.37
C ARG A 239 1.12 -3.42 0.10
N TYR A 240 0.69 -3.24 1.35
CA TYR A 240 0.29 -1.93 1.87
C TYR A 240 0.40 -1.90 3.39
N SER A 241 0.87 -0.78 3.93
CA SER A 241 0.96 -0.54 5.37
C SER A 241 0.43 0.85 5.70
N PHE A 242 -0.06 1.01 6.92
CA PHE A 242 -0.46 2.31 7.46
C PHE A 242 0.55 2.74 8.52
N LYS A 243 0.90 4.02 8.52
CA LYS A 243 1.77 4.64 9.52
C LYS A 243 1.03 5.79 10.18
N LEU A 244 1.06 5.81 11.51
CA LEU A 244 0.51 6.88 12.34
C LEU A 244 1.54 7.21 13.41
N SER A 245 1.76 8.50 13.65
CA SER A 245 2.75 9.00 14.61
C SER A 245 2.01 9.88 15.61
N LEU A 246 1.77 9.35 16.81
CA LEU A 246 1.00 10.05 17.83
C LEU A 246 1.94 10.75 18.83
N PRO A 247 1.73 12.04 19.16
CA PRO A 247 2.42 12.68 20.27
C PRO A 247 1.98 12.05 21.60
N GLY A 248 2.87 11.99 22.60
CA GLY A 248 2.57 11.46 23.94
C GLY A 248 2.15 12.54 24.95
N PRO A 249 1.58 12.15 26.11
CA PRO A 249 1.10 10.81 26.46
C PRO A 249 -0.29 10.54 25.90
N LEU A 250 -0.53 9.31 25.40
CA LEU A 250 -1.87 8.82 25.11
C LEU A 250 -2.63 8.75 26.44
N GLU A 251 -3.59 9.65 26.66
CA GLU A 251 -4.58 9.46 27.72
C GLU A 251 -5.46 8.27 27.33
N ILE A 252 -5.02 7.07 27.70
CA ILE A 252 -5.90 5.91 27.72
C ILE A 252 -7.00 6.27 28.72
N ALA A 253 -8.22 6.45 28.23
CA ALA A 253 -9.37 6.80 29.05
C ALA A 253 -9.37 5.97 30.34
N ARG A 254 -9.57 6.64 31.49
CA ARG A 254 -9.64 6.08 32.85
C ARG A 254 -10.80 5.08 33.08
N ALA A 255 -11.22 4.33 32.06
CA ALA A 255 -12.35 3.42 32.07
C ALA A 255 -12.01 1.97 32.47
N LEU A 256 -10.76 1.70 32.88
CA LEU A 256 -10.38 0.43 33.51
C LEU A 256 -9.93 0.69 34.94
N GLN A 257 -10.88 1.01 35.83
CA GLN A 257 -10.65 0.76 37.25
C GLN A 257 -10.86 -0.74 37.48
N PRO A 258 -9.87 -1.49 38.00
CA PRO A 258 -10.12 -2.84 38.47
C PRO A 258 -11.17 -2.73 39.58
N THR A 259 -12.27 -3.47 39.43
CA THR A 259 -13.28 -3.61 40.47
C THR A 259 -12.60 -4.28 41.66
N THR A 260 -12.21 -3.50 42.66
CA THR A 260 -11.74 -4.05 43.94
C THR A 260 -12.93 -4.69 44.64
N ALA A 261 -12.83 -6.00 44.86
CA ALA A 261 -13.66 -6.75 45.80
C ALA A 261 -13.38 -6.34 47.24
#